data_AF-A0A2E2W7Z9-F1
#
_entry.id   AF-A0A2E2W7Z9-F1
#
_cell.length_a   1.000
_cell.length_b   1.000
_cell.length_c   1.000
_cell.angle_alpha   90.00
_cell.angle_beta   90.00
_cell.angle_gamma   90.00
#
_symmetry.space_group_name_H-M   'P 1'
#
loop_
_entity.id
_entity.type
_entity.pdbx_description
1 polymer ?
#
loop_
_entity_poly.entity_id
_entity_poly.type
_entity_poly.pdbx_seq_one_letter_code
_entity_poly.pdbx_strand_id
1 'polypeptide(L)'
;MQDKTYNGWTNYETWRVKLEIIDNWEPVDHLAPKFEPDLLKEYVEDVVCSDTDESRHLFVSRSFMASYALAFLDAVNYTEISKALRDDYKEHEEHQKRTA
;
A
#
# COMPACT_ATOMS: atom_id res chain seq x y z
N MET A 1 18.34 -21.08 -7.58
CA MET A 1 16.95 -20.62 -7.34
C MET A 1 16.82 -19.30 -8.08
N GLN A 2 15.78 -19.12 -8.89
CA GLN A 2 15.51 -17.79 -9.46
C GLN A 2 15.02 -16.91 -8.31
N ASP A 3 15.69 -15.79 -8.06
CA ASP A 3 15.16 -14.74 -7.19
C ASP A 3 13.84 -14.27 -7.83
N LYS A 4 12.71 -14.67 -7.23
CA LYS A 4 11.38 -14.29 -7.71
C LYS A 4 11.11 -12.87 -7.24
N THR A 5 11.65 -11.89 -7.96
CA THR A 5 11.24 -10.50 -7.83
C THR A 5 10.01 -10.25 -8.71
N TYR A 6 9.15 -9.34 -8.27
CA TYR A 6 7.90 -9.01 -8.96
C TYR A 6 7.95 -7.55 -9.35
N ASN A 7 8.32 -7.27 -10.61
CA ASN A 7 8.54 -5.91 -11.09
C ASN A 7 9.49 -5.09 -10.19
N GLY A 8 10.56 -5.73 -9.72
CA GLY A 8 11.56 -5.10 -8.85
C GLY A 8 11.26 -5.20 -7.35
N TRP A 9 10.08 -5.66 -6.95
CA TRP A 9 9.69 -5.84 -5.54
C TRP A 9 10.07 -7.22 -4.99
N THR A 10 10.29 -7.29 -3.67
CA THR A 10 10.71 -8.53 -3.00
C THR A 10 9.69 -9.66 -3.04
N ASN A 11 8.40 -9.35 -3.16
CA ASN A 11 7.33 -10.33 -3.38
C ASN A 11 6.13 -9.71 -4.13
N TYR A 12 5.17 -10.58 -4.46
CA TYR A 12 3.98 -10.21 -5.22
C TYR A 12 3.04 -9.31 -4.42
N GLU A 13 2.86 -9.60 -3.14
CA GLU A 13 1.96 -8.91 -2.23
C GLU A 13 2.39 -7.45 -2.07
N THR A 14 3.69 -7.20 -1.87
CA THR A 14 4.24 -5.84 -1.75
C THR A 14 4.04 -5.04 -3.03
N TRP A 15 4.31 -5.64 -4.20
CA TRP A 15 4.07 -4.98 -5.49
C TRP A 15 2.60 -4.61 -5.67
N ARG A 16 1.67 -5.54 -5.41
CA ARG A 16 0.23 -5.29 -5.59
C ARG A 16 -0.29 -4.23 -4.63
N VAL A 17 0.15 -4.21 -3.38
CA VAL A 17 -0.31 -3.19 -2.42
C VAL A 17 0.21 -1.81 -2.79
N LYS A 18 1.48 -1.66 -3.21
CA LYS A 18 1.98 -0.37 -3.72
C LYS A 18 1.16 0.12 -4.91
N LEU A 19 0.98 -0.74 -5.92
CA LEU A 19 0.33 -0.36 -7.17
C LEU A 19 -1.17 -0.06 -7.02
N GLU A 20 -1.90 -0.93 -6.32
CA GLU A 20 -3.37 -0.92 -6.36
C GLU A 20 -3.97 -0.05 -5.27
N ILE A 21 -3.32 0.00 -4.09
CA ILE A 21 -3.85 0.70 -2.92
C ILE A 21 -3.13 2.03 -2.77
N ILE A 22 -1.80 2.01 -2.68
CA ILE A 22 -1.04 3.21 -2.31
C ILE A 22 -1.00 4.23 -3.44
N ASP A 23 -0.66 3.81 -4.65
CA ASP A 23 -0.52 4.72 -5.80
C ASP A 23 -1.85 5.29 -6.31
N ASN A 24 -2.96 4.62 -6.00
CA ASN A 24 -4.29 5.01 -6.48
C ASN A 24 -5.11 5.82 -5.45
N TRP A 25 -4.75 5.78 -4.17
CA TRP A 25 -5.61 6.33 -3.12
C TRP A 25 -5.23 7.75 -2.71
N GLU A 26 -3.94 8.05 -2.56
CA GLU A 26 -3.52 9.35 -2.03
C GLU A 26 -2.18 9.80 -2.62
N PRO A 27 -2.00 11.10 -2.98
CA PRO A 27 -0.73 11.58 -3.52
C PRO A 27 0.44 11.37 -2.55
N VAL A 28 1.63 11.13 -3.12
CA VAL A 28 2.86 10.87 -2.35
C VAL A 28 3.16 11.96 -1.32
N ASP A 29 2.86 13.23 -1.60
CA ASP A 29 3.08 14.35 -0.69
C ASP A 29 2.25 14.28 0.60
N HIS A 30 1.08 13.63 0.54
CA HIS A 30 0.18 13.44 1.70
C HIS A 30 0.54 12.18 2.50
N LEU A 31 1.07 11.16 1.83
CA LEU A 31 1.55 9.93 2.48
C LEU A 31 2.94 10.14 3.11
N ALA A 32 3.74 11.07 2.58
CA ALA A 32 5.12 11.27 3.00
C ALA A 32 5.40 11.61 4.45
N PRO A 33 4.60 12.48 5.07
CA PRO A 33 4.71 12.74 6.49
C PRO A 33 4.40 11.51 7.38
N LYS A 34 3.83 10.44 6.82
CA LYS A 34 3.31 9.26 7.52
C LYS A 34 4.00 7.94 7.14
N PHE A 35 5.16 7.99 6.47
CA PHE A 35 5.90 6.82 5.96
C PHE A 35 6.51 5.89 7.01
N GLU A 36 5.93 5.72 8.19
CA GLU A 36 6.37 4.67 9.10
C GLU A 36 5.69 3.35 8.69
N PRO A 37 6.43 2.22 8.61
CA PRO A 37 5.87 0.95 8.13
C PRO A 37 4.60 0.52 8.86
N ASP A 38 4.54 0.74 10.18
CA ASP A 38 3.40 0.37 11.00
C ASP A 38 2.16 1.23 10.68
N LEU A 39 2.34 2.54 10.44
CA LEU A 39 1.25 3.44 10.04
C LEU A 39 0.75 3.11 8.63
N LEU A 40 1.66 2.73 7.73
CA LEU A 40 1.30 2.25 6.39
C LEU A 40 0.51 0.95 6.45
N LYS A 41 0.88 0.02 7.34
CA LYS A 41 0.13 -1.21 7.56
C LYS A 41 -1.28 -0.92 8.06
N GLU A 42 -1.41 -0.12 9.12
CA GLU A 42 -2.71 0.28 9.67
C GLU A 42 -3.59 0.96 8.61
N TYR A 43 -3.01 1.88 7.84
CA TYR A 43 -3.71 2.57 6.76
C TYR A 43 -4.23 1.61 5.68
N VAL A 44 -3.38 0.68 5.21
CA VAL A 44 -3.80 -0.28 4.18
C VAL A 44 -4.87 -1.24 4.71
N GLU A 45 -4.75 -1.68 5.95
CA GLU A 45 -5.77 -2.51 6.60
C GLU A 45 -7.10 -1.77 6.75
N ASP A 46 -7.07 -0.49 7.14
CA ASP A 46 -8.26 0.36 7.22
C ASP A 46 -8.88 0.58 5.85
N VAL A 47 -8.10 0.90 4.80
CA VAL A 47 -8.63 1.05 3.44
C VAL A 47 -9.34 -0.22 2.97
N VAL A 48 -8.76 -1.39 3.23
CA VAL A 48 -9.31 -2.69 2.82
C VAL A 48 -10.52 -3.11 3.66
N CYS A 49 -10.55 -2.75 4.95
CA CYS A 49 -11.61 -3.15 5.89
C CYS A 49 -12.70 -2.06 6.09
N SER A 50 -12.49 -0.85 5.56
CA SER A 50 -13.41 0.27 5.72
C SER A 50 -14.72 0.02 4.95
N ASP A 51 -15.81 0.46 5.56
CA ASP A 51 -17.16 0.24 5.04
C ASP A 51 -17.46 1.13 3.83
N THR A 52 -17.75 0.51 2.69
CA THR A 52 -18.70 1.11 1.74
C THR A 52 -20.10 0.55 2.04
N ASP A 53 -21.06 1.45 2.20
CA ASP A 53 -22.45 1.16 2.60
C ASP A 53 -23.14 0.13 1.68
N GLU A 54 -22.64 -0.02 0.45
CA GLU A 54 -23.20 -0.86 -0.62
C GLU A 54 -22.97 -2.37 -0.45
N SER A 55 -22.05 -2.79 0.43
CA SER A 55 -21.65 -4.21 0.57
C SER A 55 -22.45 -5.00 1.63
N ARG A 56 -23.45 -4.38 2.27
CA ARG A 56 -24.23 -4.97 3.38
C ARG A 56 -25.14 -6.15 3.01
N HIS A 57 -25.33 -6.44 1.72
CA HIS A 57 -26.28 -7.46 1.24
C HIS A 57 -25.65 -8.80 0.78
N LEU A 58 -24.32 -8.94 0.83
CA LEU A 58 -23.64 -10.19 0.43
C LEU A 58 -23.54 -11.18 1.59
N PHE A 59 -23.95 -12.44 1.36
CA PHE A 59 -24.02 -13.53 2.34
C PHE A 59 -22.66 -14.13 2.74
N VAL A 60 -21.58 -13.78 2.04
CA VAL A 60 -20.23 -14.06 2.54
C VAL A 60 -20.03 -13.11 3.71
N SER A 61 -19.98 -13.65 4.93
CA SER A 61 -19.66 -12.84 6.11
C SER A 61 -18.44 -11.98 5.79
N ARG A 62 -18.60 -10.65 5.88
CA ARG A 62 -17.50 -9.68 5.69
C ARG A 62 -16.23 -10.10 6.43
N SER A 63 -16.39 -10.73 7.59
CA SER A 63 -15.30 -11.30 8.38
C SER A 63 -14.47 -12.33 7.61
N PHE A 64 -15.05 -13.14 6.73
CA PHE A 64 -14.32 -14.14 5.96
C PHE A 64 -13.49 -13.52 4.83
N MET A 65 -14.07 -12.62 4.03
CA MET A 65 -13.32 -11.90 2.98
C MET A 65 -12.23 -11.03 3.60
N ALA A 66 -12.54 -10.30 4.67
CA ALA A 66 -11.57 -9.51 5.43
C ALA A 66 -10.44 -10.41 5.97
N SER A 67 -10.74 -11.61 6.47
CA SER A 67 -9.70 -12.54 6.93
C SER A 67 -8.73 -12.96 5.82
N TYR A 68 -9.22 -13.21 4.59
CA TYR A 68 -8.33 -13.49 3.45
C TYR A 68 -7.52 -12.28 3.04
N ALA A 69 -8.14 -11.10 3.02
CA ALA A 69 -7.44 -9.87 2.67
C ALA A 69 -6.35 -9.55 3.70
N LEU A 70 -6.65 -9.62 4.99
CA LEU A 70 -5.68 -9.45 6.08
C LEU A 70 -4.54 -10.47 6.00
N ALA A 71 -4.84 -11.73 5.67
CA ALA A 71 -3.80 -12.75 5.47
C ALA A 71 -2.88 -12.43 4.28
N PHE A 72 -3.41 -11.84 3.21
CA PHE A 72 -2.59 -11.35 2.09
C PHE A 72 -1.74 -10.15 2.50
N LEU A 73 -2.32 -9.21 3.25
CA LEU A 73 -1.63 -8.02 3.75
C LEU A 73 -0.50 -8.35 4.74
N ASP A 74 -0.62 -9.44 5.50
CA ASP A 74 0.42 -9.87 6.44
C ASP A 74 1.75 -10.24 5.75
N ALA A 75 1.70 -10.64 4.47
CA ALA A 75 2.89 -10.94 3.68
C ALA A 75 3.55 -9.70 3.06
N VAL A 76 3.00 -8.50 3.23
CA VAL A 76 3.50 -7.27 2.62
C VAL A 76 4.73 -6.74 3.35
N ASN A 77 5.76 -6.36 2.59
CA ASN A 77 6.93 -5.68 3.10
C ASN A 77 6.72 -4.16 3.17
N TYR A 78 6.04 -3.71 4.23
CA TYR A 78 5.75 -2.29 4.44
C TYR A 78 7.00 -1.41 4.59
N THR A 79 8.14 -1.99 5.00
CA THR A 79 9.41 -1.26 5.07
C THR A 79 9.94 -0.93 3.67
N GLU A 80 9.82 -1.86 2.73
CA GLU A 80 10.20 -1.63 1.34
C GLU A 80 9.32 -0.55 0.70
N ILE A 81 8.02 -0.60 0.93
CA ILE A 81 7.06 0.42 0.48
C ILE A 81 7.39 1.79 1.08
N SER A 82 7.59 1.87 2.39
CA SER A 82 7.98 3.11 3.08
C SER A 82 9.22 3.73 2.46
N LYS A 83 10.25 2.92 2.18
CA LYS A 83 11.47 3.39 1.53
C LYS A 83 11.19 3.90 0.12
N ALA A 84 10.46 3.15 -0.69
CA ALA A 84 10.12 3.55 -2.06
C ALA A 84 9.39 4.90 -2.07
N LEU A 85 8.41 5.08 -1.20
CA LEU A 85 7.67 6.33 -1.13
C LEU A 85 8.54 7.51 -0.67
N ARG A 86 9.52 7.29 0.23
CA ARG A 86 10.50 8.32 0.62
C ARG A 86 11.37 8.74 -0.55
N ASP A 87 11.75 7.80 -1.40
CA ASP A 87 12.56 8.08 -2.57
C ASP A 87 11.71 8.80 -3.64
N ASP A 88 10.47 8.36 -3.89
CA ASP A 88 9.49 9.04 -4.75
C ASP A 88 9.26 10.51 -4.32
N TYR A 89 9.12 10.76 -3.00
CA TYR A 89 8.93 12.11 -2.45
C TYR A 89 10.15 13.01 -2.70
N LYS A 90 11.37 12.51 -2.46
CA LYS A 90 12.60 13.28 -2.73
C LYS A 90 12.73 13.64 -4.21
N GLU A 91 12.46 12.68 -5.09
CA GLU A 91 12.49 12.91 -6.54
C GLU A 91 11.47 13.96 -6.97
N HIS A 92 10.27 13.94 -6.38
CA HIS A 92 9.24 14.95 -6.60
C HIS A 92 9.70 16.34 -6.14
N GLU A 93 10.26 16.46 -4.93
CA GLU A 93 10.82 17.72 -4.42
C GLU A 93 11.95 18.27 -5.28
N GLU A 94 12.87 17.41 -5.73
CA GLU A 94 13.97 17.78 -6.62
C GLU A 94 13.46 18.23 -7.99
N HIS A 95 12.45 17.55 -8.54
CA HIS A 95 11.82 17.97 -9.78
C HIS A 95 11.19 19.36 -9.65
N GLN A 96 10.43 19.60 -8.57
CA GLN A 96 9.83 20.91 -8.32
C GLN A 96 10.88 22.03 -8.21
N LYS A 97 11.98 21.80 -7.47
CA LYS A 97 13.10 22.76 -7.34
C LYS A 97 13.80 23.06 -8.66
N ARG A 98 13.83 22.11 -9.60
CA ARG A 98 14.40 22.31 -10.95
C ARG A 98 13.49 23.10 -11.88
N THR A 99 12.18 23.04 -11.65
CA THR A 99 11.16 23.69 -12.49
C THR A 99 10.67 25.04 -11.95
N ALA A 100 11.05 25.41 -10.73
CA ALA A 100 10.76 26.70 -10.09
C ALA A 100 11.86 27.73 -10.38
#